data_AF-A0A7L8ADL0-F1
#
_entry.id   AF-A0A7L8ADL0-F1
#
_cell.length_a   1.000
_cell.length_b   1.000
_cell.length_c   1.000
_cell.angle_alpha   90.00
_cell.angle_beta   90.00
_cell.angle_gamma   90.00
#
_symmetry.space_group_name_H-M   'P 1'
#
loop_
_entity.id
_entity.type
_entity.pdbx_description
1 polymer ?
#
loop_
_entity_poly.entity_id
_entity_poly.type
_entity_poly.pdbx_seq_one_letter_code
_entity_poly.pdbx_strand_id
1 'polypeptide(L)' 'MQEVIAYSLLIIALFFLVKKYAFPKKKKGNCNTDCGCH' A
#
# COMPACT_ATOMS: atom_id res chain seq x y z
N MET A 1 -32.15 0.61 -0.18
CA MET A 1 -31.09 1.63 -0.36
C MET A 1 -29.79 1.19 0.32
N GLN A 2 -29.27 0.02 -0.07
CA GLN A 2 -27.97 -0.52 0.37
C GLN A 2 -26.81 0.02 -0.49
N GLU A 3 -27.06 1.11 -1.20
CA GLU A 3 -26.14 1.71 -2.16
C GLU A 3 -24.94 2.31 -1.43
N VAL A 4 -25.18 2.85 -0.23
CA VAL A 4 -24.13 3.34 0.68
C VAL A 4 -23.12 2.24 1.00
N ILE A 5 -23.55 1.00 1.18
CA ILE A 5 -22.64 -0.13 1.48
C ILE A 5 -21.77 -0.45 0.27
N ALA A 6 -22.38 -0.50 -0.93
CA ALA A 6 -21.65 -0.74 -2.17
C ALA A 6 -20.61 0.36 -2.46
N TYR A 7 -21.00 1.63 -2.33
CA TYR A 7 -20.08 2.75 -2.48
C TYR A 7 -18.99 2.76 -1.40
N SER A 8 -19.31 2.42 -0.15
CA SER A 8 -18.32 2.34 0.93
C SER A 8 -17.27 1.26 0.66
N LEU A 9 -17.69 0.07 0.21
CA LEU A 9 -16.79 -1.01 -0.17
C LEU A 9 -15.89 -0.60 -1.36
N LEU A 10 -16.45 0.11 -2.33
CA LEU A 10 -15.70 0.65 -3.48
C LEU A 10 -14.61 1.63 -3.03
N ILE A 11 -14.96 2.59 -2.14
CA ILE A 11 -13.98 3.56 -1.61
C ILE A 11 -12.89 2.85 -0.80
N ILE A 12 -13.25 1.86 0.03
CA ILE A 12 -12.28 1.07 0.80
C ILE A 12 -11.34 0.30 -0.13
N ALA A 13 -11.86 -0.33 -1.17
CA ALA A 13 -11.07 -1.06 -2.15
C ALA A 13 -10.09 -0.14 -2.90
N LEU A 14 -10.57 1.01 -3.38
CA LEU A 14 -9.72 2.02 -4.03
C LEU A 14 -8.66 2.57 -3.07
N PHE A 15 -9.03 2.87 -1.83
CA PHE A 15 -8.09 3.31 -0.80
C PHE A 15 -7.02 2.26 -0.51
N PHE A 16 -7.40 0.99 -0.38
CA PHE A 16 -6.47 -0.11 -0.14
C PHE A 16 -5.52 -0.32 -1.32
N LEU A 17 -6.04 -0.21 -2.55
CA LEU A 17 -5.26 -0.35 -3.78
C LEU A 17 -4.27 0.81 -3.93
N VAL A 18 -4.71 2.06 -3.74
CA VAL A 18 -3.82 3.24 -3.72
C VAL A 18 -2.79 3.12 -2.60
N LYS A 19 -3.17 2.73 -1.38
CA LYS A 19 -2.23 2.50 -0.28
C LYS A 19 -1.24 1.38 -0.57
N LYS A 20 -1.64 0.33 -1.29
CA LYS A 20 -0.77 -0.80 -1.63
C LYS A 20 0.21 -0.46 -2.75
N TYR A 21 -0.24 0.23 -3.78
CA TYR A 21 0.52 0.49 -5.01
C TYR A 21 1.21 1.86 -5.05
N ALA A 22 0.61 2.90 -4.46
CA ALA A 22 1.21 4.24 -4.38
C ALA A 22 2.05 4.43 -3.10
N PHE A 23 1.75 3.68 -2.04
CA PHE A 23 2.64 3.51 -0.88
C PHE A 23 3.19 2.08 -0.83
N PRO A 24 3.97 1.62 -1.83
CA PRO A 24 4.83 0.48 -1.56
C PRO A 24 5.69 0.96 -0.40
N LYS A 25 5.53 0.34 0.78
CA LYS A 25 6.31 0.66 1.96
C LYS A 25 7.75 0.67 1.46
N LYS A 26 8.33 1.86 1.26
CA LYS A 26 9.77 1.95 1.02
C LYS A 26 10.31 1.23 2.23
N LYS A 27 10.88 0.04 2.02
CA LYS A 27 11.53 -0.69 3.11
C LYS A 27 12.37 0.39 3.76
N LYS A 28 12.07 0.69 5.03
CA LYS A 28 12.79 1.70 5.80
C LYS A 28 14.25 1.31 5.58
N GLY A 29 14.95 2.13 4.79
CA GLY A 29 16.25 1.80 4.24
C GLY A 29 17.24 1.87 5.38
N ASN A 30 17.27 0.81 6.18
CA ASN A 30 18.39 0.42 7.02
C ASN A 30 18.82 -1.01 6.66
N CYS A 31 18.41 -1.49 5.47
CA CYS A 31 19.08 -2.60 4.83
C CYS A 31 20.36 -1.99 4.24
N ASN A 32 21.44 -2.18 4.98
CA ASN A 32 22.81 -1.76 4.70
C ASN A 32 23.08 -1.68 3.19
N THR A 33 23.46 -0.49 2.70
CA THR A 33 24.21 -0.32 1.45
C THR A 33 25.66 -0.83 1.63
N ASP A 34 25.79 -1.98 2.29
CA ASP A 34 27.00 -2.75 2.51
C ASP A 34 26.58 -4.22 2.48
N CYS A 35 26.00 -4.62 1.34
CA CYS A 35 26.03 -6.02 0.97
C CYS A 35 27.50 -6.31 0.62
N GLY A 36 28.27 -6.72 1.63
CA GLY A 36 29.67 -7.08 1.57
C GLY A 36 29.99 -8.11 0.50
N CYS A 37 30.07 -7.66 -0.74
CA CYS A 37 30.77 -8.32 -1.82
C CYS A 37 32.27 -8.00 -1.68
N HIS A 38 32.94 -8.68 -0.76
CA HIS A 38 34.35 -9.11 -0.84
C HIS A 38 34.55 -10.25 0.16
#